data_AF-A0A962IZ72-F1
#
_entry.id   AF-A0A962IZ72-F1
#
_cell.length_a   1.000
_cell.length_b   1.000
_cell.length_c   1.000
_cell.angle_alpha   90.00
_cell.angle_beta   90.00
_cell.angle_gamma   90.00
#
_symmetry.space_group_name_H-M   'P 1'
#
loop_
_entity.id
_entity.type
_entity.pdbx_description
1 polymer ?
#
loop_
_entity_poly.entity_id
_entity_poly.type
_entity_poly.pdbx_seq_one_letter_code
_entity_poly.pdbx_strand_id
1 'polypeptide(L)'
;MKRPADYTSARCGRSASPDSLRRRLLQFVALAPVSSLLQAQPATSAIAVRKLHTFGLRVSDVERSVAFYQRLFGMPVQARQGETVCLRIGDGPRFMSLSPTARGESPGISHIGLSVQGFDAQSVAAQLQAKGFQRDASAAGKSGLERAMRFWPLNEQVLAFADREGLGFQLCAPAYCGSENGQCSAIAAPEAGLIALEDINHFTNYMSHAPNTNAFYLDLFGLAYQSYQGPSSPTVGVGDGKQFLMFVGGARDGAPANPARIDHVSLAMQDFDVAAVQAKLESIGITPRASDGNTPALVHWVSLRMPNRGGAQGGTPELYFSDPDGLHIQLQDVSYCGGGGYLGDECAPLA
;
A
#
# COMPACT_ATOMS: atom_id res chain seq x y z
N MET A 1 -41.56 85.69 -0.12
CA MET A 1 -42.37 85.53 1.10
C MET A 1 -43.52 84.58 0.78
N LYS A 2 -43.63 83.45 1.49
CA LYS A 2 -44.62 82.39 1.28
C LYS A 2 -46.04 82.87 1.62
N ARG A 3 -47.06 82.46 0.84
CA ARG A 3 -48.39 82.00 1.31
C ARG A 3 -49.24 81.39 0.16
N PRO A 4 -50.23 80.53 0.50
CA PRO A 4 -50.85 79.51 -0.37
C PRO A 4 -52.26 79.90 -0.86
N ALA A 5 -52.79 79.19 -1.86
CA ALA A 5 -54.20 78.75 -1.97
C ALA A 5 -54.49 78.11 -3.34
N ASP A 6 -54.76 76.81 -3.34
CA ASP A 6 -56.10 76.23 -3.56
C ASP A 6 -56.98 76.56 -4.80
N TYR A 7 -57.49 75.44 -5.35
CA TYR A 7 -58.72 75.19 -6.12
C TYR A 7 -58.81 75.44 -7.65
N THR A 8 -58.72 74.31 -8.37
CA THR A 8 -59.58 73.80 -9.47
C THR A 8 -60.05 74.70 -10.62
N SER A 9 -59.82 74.23 -11.86
CA SER A 9 -60.85 74.25 -12.90
C SER A 9 -60.76 73.02 -13.81
N ALA A 10 -61.90 72.66 -14.38
CA ALA A 10 -62.23 71.35 -14.91
C ALA A 10 -61.99 71.18 -16.43
N ARG A 11 -61.87 69.89 -16.82
CA ARG A 11 -62.24 69.16 -18.06
C ARG A 11 -62.71 70.00 -19.26
N CYS A 12 -62.36 69.66 -20.51
CA CYS A 12 -62.64 68.37 -21.16
C CYS A 12 -61.94 68.29 -22.54
N GLY A 13 -61.51 67.11 -23.00
CA GLY A 13 -61.20 66.90 -24.42
C GLY A 13 -60.40 65.67 -24.86
N ARG A 14 -61.09 64.52 -24.98
CA ARG A 14 -60.93 63.46 -26.01
C ARG A 14 -59.74 62.48 -25.96
N SER A 15 -59.92 61.40 -26.71
CA SER A 15 -59.63 60.00 -26.40
C SER A 15 -58.74 59.28 -27.42
N ALA A 16 -58.10 58.22 -26.92
CA ALA A 16 -57.75 56.93 -27.55
C ALA A 16 -56.45 56.78 -28.40
N SER A 17 -55.64 55.85 -27.90
CA SER A 17 -54.34 55.24 -28.26
C SER A 17 -54.32 54.36 -29.56
N PRO A 18 -53.24 53.60 -29.89
CA PRO A 18 -52.02 54.09 -30.55
C PRO A 18 -51.46 53.11 -31.64
N ASP A 19 -50.22 53.39 -32.04
CA ASP A 19 -49.16 52.48 -32.53
C ASP A 19 -49.04 52.12 -34.01
N SER A 20 -47.83 51.92 -34.53
CA SER A 20 -46.65 52.81 -34.67
C SER A 20 -45.77 52.21 -35.78
N LEU A 21 -44.90 53.04 -36.37
CA LEU A 21 -44.33 52.90 -37.71
C LEU A 21 -43.19 51.86 -37.89
N ARG A 22 -43.29 51.12 -39.01
CA ARG A 22 -42.25 50.62 -39.96
C ARG A 22 -40.75 50.80 -39.60
N ARG A 23 -39.94 49.73 -39.80
CA ARG A 23 -38.56 49.80 -40.36
C ARG A 23 -37.99 48.44 -40.83
N ARG A 24 -36.89 48.54 -41.58
CA ARG A 24 -36.39 47.71 -42.69
C ARG A 24 -35.56 46.47 -42.27
N LEU A 25 -35.54 45.47 -43.15
CA LEU A 25 -34.80 44.21 -43.08
C LEU A 25 -33.38 44.36 -43.68
N LEU A 26 -32.33 43.97 -42.94
CA LEU A 26 -30.98 43.61 -43.40
C LEU A 26 -30.26 42.97 -42.20
N GLN A 27 -30.04 41.65 -42.20
CA GLN A 27 -29.18 40.98 -41.22
C GLN A 27 -28.28 39.93 -41.89
N PHE A 28 -27.03 39.97 -41.45
CA PHE A 28 -25.84 39.27 -41.91
C PHE A 28 -25.86 37.78 -41.58
N VAL A 29 -25.27 36.95 -42.45
CA VAL A 29 -24.93 35.55 -42.14
C VAL A 29 -23.72 35.53 -41.22
N ALA A 30 -23.88 35.03 -40.00
CA ALA A 30 -22.79 34.78 -39.07
C ALA A 30 -22.23 33.36 -39.29
N LEU A 31 -20.94 33.26 -39.62
CA LEU A 31 -20.17 32.02 -39.54
C LEU A 31 -19.85 31.75 -38.07
N ALA A 32 -20.38 30.66 -37.51
CA ALA A 32 -20.04 30.20 -36.16
C ALA A 32 -18.66 29.51 -36.15
N PRO A 33 -17.80 29.75 -35.15
CA PRO A 33 -16.56 29.00 -34.99
C PRO A 33 -16.89 27.59 -34.49
N VAL A 34 -16.32 26.57 -35.15
CA VAL A 34 -16.32 25.19 -34.63
C VAL A 34 -15.34 25.16 -33.46
N SER A 35 -15.86 25.22 -32.24
CA SER A 35 -15.07 24.99 -31.04
C SER A 35 -14.70 23.51 -30.98
N SER A 36 -13.43 23.19 -31.25
CA SER A 36 -12.86 21.90 -30.91
C SER A 36 -13.01 21.69 -29.41
N LEU A 37 -13.92 20.79 -29.01
CA LEU A 37 -13.95 20.29 -27.65
C LEU A 37 -12.64 19.52 -27.44
N LEU A 38 -11.65 20.16 -26.83
CA LEU A 38 -10.62 19.42 -26.11
C LEU A 38 -11.36 18.68 -24.99
N GLN A 39 -11.58 17.37 -25.18
CA GLN A 39 -11.90 16.49 -24.07
C GLN A 39 -10.75 16.60 -23.07
N ALA A 40 -10.99 17.27 -21.95
CA ALA A 40 -10.15 17.16 -20.79
C ALA A 40 -10.02 15.67 -20.49
N GLN A 41 -8.80 15.13 -20.59
CA GLN A 41 -8.54 13.78 -20.10
C GLN A 41 -8.98 13.77 -18.63
N PRO A 42 -9.78 12.78 -18.19
CA PRO A 42 -10.08 12.66 -16.77
C PRO A 42 -8.75 12.64 -16.03
N ALA A 43 -8.63 13.44 -14.97
CA ALA A 43 -7.52 13.34 -14.04
C ALA A 43 -7.31 11.86 -13.75
N THR A 44 -6.09 11.36 -13.97
CA THR A 44 -5.80 9.93 -13.86
C THR A 44 -6.07 9.52 -12.42
N SER A 45 -7.21 8.85 -12.21
CA SER A 45 -7.65 8.44 -10.89
C SER A 45 -6.57 7.57 -10.26
N ALA A 46 -6.26 7.84 -9.00
CA ALA A 46 -5.36 7.00 -8.23
C ALA A 46 -5.81 5.53 -8.25
N ILE A 47 -4.85 4.60 -8.21
CA ILE A 47 -5.16 3.17 -8.15
C ILE A 47 -5.69 2.87 -6.75
N ALA A 48 -6.97 2.49 -6.65
CA ALA A 48 -7.70 2.35 -5.39
C ALA A 48 -7.30 1.09 -4.59
N VAL A 49 -6.09 1.08 -4.03
CA VAL A 49 -5.63 -0.01 -3.13
C VAL A 49 -6.44 -0.04 -1.84
N ARG A 50 -6.54 -1.23 -1.22
CA ARG A 50 -7.41 -1.46 -0.06
C ARG A 50 -6.70 -2.11 1.12
N LYS A 51 -5.81 -3.07 0.87
CA LYS A 51 -5.08 -3.81 1.91
C LYS A 51 -3.70 -4.23 1.42
N LEU A 52 -2.77 -4.41 2.35
CA LEU A 52 -1.65 -5.32 2.16
C LEU A 52 -2.23 -6.73 2.04
N HIS A 53 -1.87 -7.44 0.97
CA HIS A 53 -2.57 -8.66 0.58
C HIS A 53 -1.65 -9.87 0.48
N THR A 54 -0.47 -9.68 -0.11
CA THR A 54 0.52 -10.76 -0.26
C THR A 54 1.93 -10.26 0.01
N PHE A 55 2.83 -11.18 0.25
CA PHE A 55 4.26 -10.96 0.01
C PHE A 55 4.91 -12.28 -0.39
N GLY A 56 6.15 -12.22 -0.83
CA GLY A 56 6.90 -13.41 -1.19
C GLY A 56 8.28 -13.42 -0.57
N LEU A 57 8.68 -14.58 -0.06
CA LEU A 57 10.01 -14.86 0.43
C LEU A 57 10.74 -15.75 -0.59
N ARG A 58 11.93 -15.33 -0.98
CA ARG A 58 12.92 -16.18 -1.65
C ARG A 58 13.68 -16.91 -0.56
N VAL A 59 13.57 -18.23 -0.53
CA VAL A 59 14.12 -19.08 0.53
C VAL A 59 15.05 -20.13 -0.06
N SER A 60 16.09 -20.52 0.68
CA SER A 60 17.04 -21.54 0.19
C SER A 60 16.44 -22.95 0.17
N ASP A 61 15.40 -23.20 0.96
CA ASP A 61 14.69 -24.47 1.04
C ASP A 61 13.20 -24.23 1.35
N VAL A 62 12.34 -24.48 0.36
CA VAL A 62 10.89 -24.25 0.48
C VAL A 62 10.25 -25.19 1.49
N GLU A 63 10.65 -26.46 1.54
CA GLU A 63 10.05 -27.43 2.45
C GLU A 63 10.39 -27.11 3.91
N ARG A 64 11.65 -26.76 4.17
CA ARG A 64 12.10 -26.29 5.50
C ARG A 64 11.33 -25.05 5.94
N SER A 65 11.17 -24.06 5.06
CA SER A 65 10.48 -22.81 5.40
C SER A 65 8.97 -23.03 5.59
N VAL A 66 8.34 -23.91 4.79
CA VAL A 66 6.95 -24.34 5.03
C VAL A 66 6.80 -24.96 6.42
N ALA A 67 7.63 -25.95 6.76
CA ALA A 67 7.57 -26.61 8.06
C ALA A 67 7.79 -25.62 9.22
N PHE A 68 8.73 -24.68 9.07
CA PHE A 68 8.99 -23.65 10.06
C PHE A 68 7.77 -22.75 10.31
N TYR A 69 7.19 -22.15 9.25
CA TYR A 69 6.06 -21.25 9.39
C TYR A 69 4.77 -21.98 9.80
N GLN A 70 4.60 -23.24 9.42
CA GLN A 70 3.48 -24.06 9.91
C GLN A 70 3.64 -24.38 11.40
N ARG A 71 4.83 -24.72 11.88
CA ARG A 71 5.07 -24.94 13.30
C ARG A 71 4.86 -23.68 14.13
N LEU A 72 5.32 -22.53 13.65
CA LEU A 72 5.21 -21.27 14.38
C LEU A 72 3.79 -20.72 14.36
N PHE A 73 3.13 -20.70 13.20
CA PHE A 73 1.87 -19.98 12.99
C PHE A 73 0.67 -20.86 12.62
N GLY A 74 0.85 -22.16 12.40
CA GLY A 74 -0.25 -23.07 12.03
C GLY A 74 -0.83 -22.80 10.65
N MET A 75 -0.09 -22.11 9.79
CA MET A 75 -0.62 -21.60 8.51
C MET A 75 -0.99 -22.74 7.56
N PRO A 76 -2.24 -22.82 7.08
CA PRO A 76 -2.60 -23.80 6.09
C PRO A 76 -1.98 -23.46 4.73
N VAL A 77 -1.68 -24.49 3.94
CA VAL A 77 -1.29 -24.30 2.54
C VAL A 77 -2.54 -23.86 1.77
N GLN A 78 -2.49 -22.63 1.27
CA GLN A 78 -3.57 -22.00 0.50
C GLN A 78 -3.54 -22.41 -0.98
N ALA A 79 -2.34 -22.44 -1.56
CA ALA A 79 -2.13 -22.76 -2.97
C ALA A 79 -0.71 -23.26 -3.21
N ARG A 80 -0.50 -23.91 -4.34
CA ARG A 80 0.82 -24.29 -4.86
C ARG A 80 0.88 -23.92 -6.34
N GLN A 81 1.97 -23.28 -6.74
CA GLN A 81 2.23 -22.87 -8.12
C GLN A 81 3.67 -23.24 -8.49
N GLY A 82 3.85 -24.34 -9.22
CA GLY A 82 5.17 -24.92 -9.45
C GLY A 82 5.90 -25.20 -8.14
N GLU A 83 7.10 -24.65 -7.97
CA GLU A 83 7.90 -24.76 -6.74
C GLU A 83 7.51 -23.75 -5.65
N THR A 84 6.50 -22.90 -5.91
CA THR A 84 6.03 -21.90 -4.93
C THR A 84 4.90 -22.47 -4.08
N VAL A 85 5.00 -22.26 -2.77
CA VAL A 85 3.96 -22.61 -1.79
C VAL A 85 3.39 -21.35 -1.16
N CYS A 86 2.07 -21.19 -1.20
CA CYS A 86 1.37 -20.07 -0.57
C CYS A 86 0.81 -20.52 0.79
N LEU A 87 1.25 -19.88 1.87
CA LEU A 87 0.74 -20.11 3.23
C LEU A 87 -0.25 -19.00 3.61
N ARG A 88 -1.47 -19.37 4.02
CA ARG A 88 -2.52 -18.42 4.39
C ARG A 88 -2.19 -17.69 5.69
N ILE A 89 -2.46 -16.40 5.73
CA ILE A 89 -2.40 -15.56 6.93
C ILE A 89 -3.83 -15.34 7.44
N GLY A 90 -4.06 -15.60 8.74
CA GLY A 90 -5.38 -15.53 9.37
C GLY A 90 -6.44 -16.35 8.63
N ASP A 91 -7.65 -15.81 8.56
CA ASP A 91 -8.76 -16.39 7.80
C ASP A 91 -8.61 -16.24 6.27
N GLY A 92 -7.59 -15.51 5.82
CA GLY A 92 -7.29 -15.28 4.42
C GLY A 92 -8.27 -14.31 3.73
N PRO A 93 -8.26 -14.24 2.38
CA PRO A 93 -7.32 -14.87 1.44
C PRO A 93 -5.88 -14.34 1.43
N ARG A 94 -5.46 -13.46 2.36
CA ARG A 94 -4.04 -13.02 2.44
C ARG A 94 -3.09 -14.19 2.61
N PHE A 95 -1.91 -14.08 2.04
CA PHE A 95 -0.91 -15.16 2.12
C PHE A 95 0.52 -14.66 1.96
N MET A 96 1.46 -15.44 2.46
CA MET A 96 2.86 -15.35 2.06
C MET A 96 3.18 -16.44 1.03
N SER A 97 4.00 -16.12 0.04
CA SER A 97 4.53 -17.10 -0.91
C SER A 97 5.97 -17.45 -0.56
N LEU A 98 6.30 -18.73 -0.64
CA LEU A 98 7.65 -19.27 -0.43
C LEU A 98 8.11 -19.84 -1.76
N SER A 99 9.15 -19.25 -2.34
CA SER A 99 9.72 -19.69 -3.62
C SER A 99 11.22 -19.94 -3.47
N PRO A 100 11.81 -20.92 -4.18
CA PRO A 100 13.23 -21.23 -4.03
C PRO A 100 14.08 -20.10 -4.59
N THR A 101 15.18 -19.75 -3.94
CA THR A 101 16.17 -18.81 -4.48
C THR A 101 16.71 -19.28 -5.84
N ALA A 102 16.95 -18.35 -6.75
CA ALA A 102 17.62 -18.61 -8.00
C ALA A 102 19.13 -18.83 -7.75
N ARG A 103 19.83 -19.37 -8.73
CA ARG A 103 21.29 -19.57 -8.63
C ARG A 103 22.00 -18.24 -8.37
N GLY A 104 22.67 -18.15 -7.24
CA GLY A 104 23.41 -16.93 -6.84
C GLY A 104 22.54 -15.83 -6.24
N GLU A 105 21.24 -16.05 -6.06
CA GLU A 105 20.34 -15.15 -5.36
C GLU A 105 20.41 -15.40 -3.84
N SER A 106 20.56 -14.33 -3.06
CA SER A 106 20.42 -14.40 -1.61
C SER A 106 18.94 -14.47 -1.22
N PRO A 107 18.58 -15.16 -0.12
CA PRO A 107 17.23 -15.09 0.43
C PRO A 107 16.79 -13.64 0.67
N GLY A 108 15.49 -13.38 0.52
CA GLY A 108 14.95 -12.01 0.67
C GLY A 108 13.45 -11.92 0.48
N ILE A 109 12.88 -10.78 0.86
CA ILE A 109 11.49 -10.45 0.53
C ILE A 109 11.45 -9.91 -0.91
N SER A 110 10.70 -10.59 -1.77
CA SER A 110 10.68 -10.36 -3.23
C SER A 110 9.73 -9.25 -3.68
N HIS A 111 8.58 -9.12 -3.01
CA HIS A 111 7.53 -8.19 -3.39
C HIS A 111 6.57 -7.87 -2.24
N ILE A 112 5.85 -6.76 -2.39
CA ILE A 112 4.71 -6.36 -1.58
C ILE A 112 3.44 -6.41 -2.44
N GLY A 113 2.45 -7.19 -2.01
CA GLY A 113 1.15 -7.31 -2.66
C GLY A 113 0.12 -6.37 -2.07
N LEU A 114 -0.62 -5.66 -2.93
CA LEU A 114 -1.70 -4.75 -2.59
C LEU A 114 -2.97 -5.18 -3.32
N SER A 115 -4.07 -5.34 -2.59
CA SER A 115 -5.37 -5.61 -3.21
C SER A 115 -5.96 -4.30 -3.74
N VAL A 116 -6.51 -4.30 -4.95
CA VAL A 116 -7.16 -3.13 -5.57
C VAL A 116 -8.67 -3.32 -5.59
N GLN A 117 -9.43 -2.30 -5.18
CA GLN A 117 -10.89 -2.35 -5.30
C GLN A 117 -11.31 -2.46 -6.77
N GLY A 118 -12.18 -3.42 -7.07
CA GLY A 118 -12.69 -3.61 -8.43
C GLY A 118 -11.57 -3.91 -9.43
N PHE A 119 -10.53 -4.64 -8.99
CA PHE A 119 -9.37 -4.96 -9.83
C PHE A 119 -9.81 -5.50 -11.19
N ASP A 120 -9.28 -4.85 -12.23
CA ASP A 120 -9.30 -5.30 -13.61
C ASP A 120 -7.89 -5.05 -14.17
N ALA A 121 -7.27 -6.08 -14.72
CA ALA A 121 -5.86 -6.03 -15.12
C ALA A 121 -5.62 -4.99 -16.23
N GLN A 122 -6.58 -4.78 -17.13
CA GLN A 122 -6.44 -3.81 -18.22
C GLN A 122 -6.57 -2.37 -17.71
N SER A 123 -7.55 -2.10 -16.86
CA SER A 123 -7.74 -0.80 -16.20
C SER A 123 -6.54 -0.43 -15.34
N VAL A 124 -6.04 -1.35 -14.51
CA VAL A 124 -4.85 -1.11 -13.68
C VAL A 124 -3.61 -0.88 -14.53
N ALA A 125 -3.42 -1.64 -15.61
CA ALA A 125 -2.34 -1.41 -16.56
C ALA A 125 -2.41 -0.01 -17.19
N ALA A 126 -3.61 0.43 -17.61
CA ALA A 126 -3.80 1.77 -18.17
C ALA A 126 -3.51 2.88 -17.14
N GLN A 127 -3.92 2.70 -15.88
CA GLN A 127 -3.60 3.64 -14.79
C GLN A 127 -2.09 3.73 -14.53
N LEU A 128 -1.39 2.60 -14.50
CA LEU A 128 0.08 2.57 -14.38
C LEU A 128 0.77 3.27 -15.56
N GLN A 129 0.32 3.01 -16.80
CA GLN A 129 0.85 3.70 -17.98
C GLN A 129 0.64 5.22 -17.91
N ALA A 130 -0.53 5.64 -17.44
CA ALA A 130 -0.84 7.06 -17.26
C ALA A 130 0.00 7.72 -16.15
N LYS A 131 0.52 6.94 -15.20
CA LYS A 131 1.49 7.34 -14.17
C LYS A 131 2.96 7.17 -14.62
N GLY A 132 3.19 6.88 -15.91
CA GLY A 132 4.51 6.84 -16.54
C GLY A 132 5.23 5.49 -16.50
N PHE A 133 4.57 4.42 -16.05
CA PHE A 133 5.15 3.08 -16.12
C PHE A 133 5.11 2.51 -17.54
N GLN A 134 6.11 1.71 -17.89
CA GLN A 134 6.18 1.01 -19.17
C GLN A 134 5.91 -0.48 -19.01
N ARG A 135 5.05 -1.05 -19.87
CA ARG A 135 4.86 -2.51 -19.92
C ARG A 135 6.14 -3.16 -20.44
N ASP A 136 6.70 -4.11 -19.70
CA ASP A 136 7.87 -4.89 -20.11
C ASP A 136 7.81 -6.28 -19.50
N ALA A 137 7.45 -7.29 -20.30
CA ALA A 137 7.39 -8.68 -19.83
C ALA A 137 8.76 -9.23 -19.43
N SER A 138 9.86 -8.71 -20.01
CA SER A 138 11.21 -9.15 -19.66
C SER A 138 11.63 -8.70 -18.26
N ALA A 139 10.94 -7.71 -17.68
CA ALA A 139 11.21 -7.23 -16.33
C ALA A 139 10.98 -8.30 -15.25
N ALA A 140 10.19 -9.34 -15.53
CA ALA A 140 10.00 -10.49 -14.64
C ALA A 140 11.32 -11.24 -14.34
N GLY A 141 12.27 -11.22 -15.28
CA GLY A 141 13.60 -11.84 -15.12
C GLY A 141 14.70 -10.87 -14.69
N LYS A 142 14.36 -9.61 -14.38
CA LYS A 142 15.30 -8.55 -13.99
C LYS A 142 15.18 -8.25 -12.50
N SER A 143 16.17 -7.56 -11.94
CA SER A 143 16.18 -7.18 -10.51
C SER A 143 16.55 -5.70 -10.32
N GLY A 144 16.21 -5.16 -9.15
CA GLY A 144 16.59 -3.79 -8.76
C GLY A 144 16.23 -2.74 -9.81
N LEU A 145 17.21 -1.88 -10.15
CA LEU A 145 17.00 -0.75 -11.05
C LEU A 145 16.71 -1.16 -12.50
N GLU A 146 17.05 -2.39 -12.93
CA GLU A 146 16.80 -2.85 -14.30
C GLU A 146 15.31 -3.02 -14.62
N ARG A 147 14.47 -3.14 -13.59
CA ARG A 147 13.00 -3.20 -13.70
C ARG A 147 12.31 -1.89 -13.27
N ALA A 148 13.06 -0.84 -12.95
CA ALA A 148 12.50 0.40 -12.44
C ALA A 148 11.48 1.01 -13.42
N MET A 149 10.35 1.48 -12.88
CA MET A 149 9.21 2.02 -13.63
C MET A 149 8.67 1.08 -14.72
N ARG A 150 8.78 -0.24 -14.51
CA ARG A 150 8.20 -1.27 -15.38
C ARG A 150 7.04 -1.99 -14.70
N PHE A 151 6.14 -2.52 -15.52
CA PHE A 151 5.12 -3.44 -15.07
C PHE A 151 4.90 -4.60 -16.05
N TRP A 152 4.44 -5.74 -15.53
CA TRP A 152 4.14 -6.94 -16.30
C TRP A 152 3.00 -7.73 -15.65
N PRO A 153 2.07 -8.29 -16.44
CA PRO A 153 1.05 -9.19 -15.91
C PRO A 153 1.69 -10.50 -15.46
N LEU A 154 1.26 -11.04 -14.32
CA LEU A 154 1.60 -12.39 -13.89
C LEU A 154 0.51 -13.37 -14.31
N ASN A 155 -0.75 -12.98 -14.12
CA ASN A 155 -1.94 -13.69 -14.58
C ASN A 155 -3.12 -12.69 -14.66
N GLU A 156 -4.34 -13.17 -14.88
CA GLU A 156 -5.52 -12.31 -14.99
C GLU A 156 -5.91 -11.60 -13.68
N GLN A 157 -5.44 -12.10 -12.53
CA GLN A 157 -5.76 -11.57 -11.20
C GLN A 157 -4.64 -10.71 -10.61
N VAL A 158 -3.46 -10.66 -11.24
CA VAL A 158 -2.26 -10.03 -10.66
C VAL A 158 -1.39 -9.36 -11.73
N LEU A 159 -1.01 -8.12 -11.45
CA LEU A 159 -0.05 -7.35 -12.21
C LEU A 159 1.10 -6.95 -11.30
N ALA A 160 2.34 -7.27 -11.69
CA ALA A 160 3.54 -6.87 -10.97
C ALA A 160 4.08 -5.56 -11.54
N PHE A 161 4.64 -4.71 -10.68
CA PHE A 161 5.38 -3.53 -11.09
C PHE A 161 6.58 -3.31 -10.18
N ALA A 162 7.54 -2.51 -10.63
CA ALA A 162 8.61 -2.03 -9.78
C ALA A 162 8.73 -0.52 -9.87
N ASP A 163 8.90 0.14 -8.72
CA ASP A 163 8.93 1.60 -8.64
C ASP A 163 10.23 2.22 -9.19
N ARG A 164 10.44 3.51 -8.92
CA ARG A 164 11.60 4.27 -9.38
C ARG A 164 12.93 3.70 -8.89
N GLU A 165 12.92 3.00 -7.77
CA GLU A 165 14.12 2.42 -7.15
C GLU A 165 14.15 0.88 -7.32
N GLY A 166 13.24 0.33 -8.12
CA GLY A 166 13.19 -1.10 -8.39
C GLY A 166 12.53 -1.94 -7.30
N LEU A 167 11.90 -1.31 -6.29
CA LEU A 167 11.16 -2.02 -5.25
C LEU A 167 9.97 -2.75 -5.88
N GLY A 168 9.83 -4.04 -5.61
CA GLY A 168 8.84 -4.89 -6.28
C GLY A 168 7.47 -4.87 -5.59
N PHE A 169 6.42 -4.70 -6.39
CA PHE A 169 5.03 -4.74 -5.95
C PHE A 169 4.19 -5.64 -6.83
N GLN A 170 3.07 -6.10 -6.27
CA GLN A 170 1.99 -6.75 -7.00
C GLN A 170 0.68 -6.03 -6.69
N LEU A 171 -0.11 -5.75 -7.72
CA LEU A 171 -1.49 -5.29 -7.62
C LEU A 171 -2.39 -6.47 -7.96
N CYS A 172 -3.34 -6.79 -7.10
CA CYS A 172 -4.15 -7.99 -7.24
C CYS A 172 -5.63 -7.77 -6.94
N ALA A 173 -6.46 -8.72 -7.39
CA ALA A 173 -7.85 -8.79 -6.99
C ALA A 173 -7.98 -9.09 -5.48
N PRO A 174 -8.97 -8.52 -4.76
CA PRO A 174 -9.17 -8.80 -3.33
C PRO A 174 -9.46 -10.27 -3.00
N ALA A 175 -9.94 -11.04 -3.99
CA ALA A 175 -10.18 -12.47 -3.89
C ALA A 175 -8.95 -13.33 -4.24
N TYR A 176 -7.85 -12.73 -4.72
CA TYR A 176 -6.67 -13.47 -5.13
C TYR A 176 -6.07 -14.22 -3.94
N CYS A 177 -6.01 -15.53 -4.05
CA CYS A 177 -5.59 -16.40 -2.95
C CYS A 177 -4.28 -17.15 -3.28
N GLY A 178 -3.58 -16.76 -4.34
CA GLY A 178 -2.34 -17.42 -4.77
C GLY A 178 -2.58 -18.58 -5.73
N SER A 179 -3.77 -18.69 -6.31
CA SER A 179 -4.04 -19.58 -7.45
C SER A 179 -4.42 -18.74 -8.67
N GLU A 180 -3.85 -19.06 -9.84
CA GLU A 180 -4.10 -18.33 -11.09
C GLU A 180 -5.57 -18.37 -11.51
N ASN A 181 -6.28 -19.47 -11.20
CA ASN A 181 -7.68 -19.68 -11.55
C ASN A 181 -8.66 -19.38 -10.38
N GLY A 182 -8.15 -18.88 -9.25
CA GLY A 182 -8.95 -18.55 -8.08
C GLY A 182 -9.39 -19.76 -7.24
N GLN A 183 -9.00 -20.98 -7.61
CA GLN A 183 -9.29 -22.19 -6.84
C GLN A 183 -8.17 -22.41 -5.82
N CYS A 184 -8.40 -21.99 -4.59
CA CYS A 184 -7.47 -22.23 -3.48
C CYS A 184 -8.00 -23.29 -2.54
N SER A 185 -7.07 -24.02 -1.93
CA SER A 185 -7.35 -25.03 -0.92
C SER A 185 -7.07 -24.46 0.48
N ALA A 186 -7.52 -25.15 1.52
CA ALA A 186 -7.19 -24.84 2.90
C ALA A 186 -6.58 -26.10 3.55
N ILE A 187 -5.46 -26.57 3.00
CA ILE A 187 -4.83 -27.79 3.52
C ILE A 187 -4.21 -27.42 4.87
N ALA A 188 -4.78 -27.96 5.95
CA ALA A 188 -4.37 -27.66 7.31
C ALA A 188 -2.88 -27.94 7.54
N ALA A 189 -2.27 -27.16 8.42
CA ALA A 189 -0.97 -27.50 8.98
C ALA A 189 -1.07 -28.84 9.76
N PRO A 190 0.02 -29.62 9.86
CA PRO A 190 0.02 -30.88 10.60
C PRO A 190 -0.33 -30.71 12.09
N GLU A 191 0.02 -29.56 12.66
CA GLU A 191 -0.19 -29.20 14.06
C GLU A 191 -0.72 -27.76 14.16
N ALA A 192 -1.30 -27.42 15.32
CA ALA A 192 -1.65 -26.05 15.63
C ALA A 192 -0.39 -25.19 15.81
N GLY A 193 -0.45 -23.94 15.33
CA GLY A 193 0.62 -22.97 15.54
C GLY A 193 0.74 -22.50 16.99
N LEU A 194 1.91 -22.00 17.36
CA LEU A 194 2.17 -21.39 18.66
C LEU A 194 1.62 -19.95 18.76
N ILE A 195 1.57 -19.26 17.63
CA ILE A 195 1.15 -17.85 17.52
C ILE A 195 0.07 -17.74 16.45
N ALA A 196 -1.10 -17.23 16.81
CA ALA A 196 -2.18 -16.97 15.86
C ALA A 196 -1.96 -15.62 15.16
N LEU A 197 -1.88 -15.63 13.84
CA LEU A 197 -1.80 -14.43 13.02
C LEU A 197 -3.17 -13.99 12.53
N GLU A 198 -3.38 -12.68 12.45
CA GLU A 198 -4.61 -12.06 11.95
C GLU A 198 -4.44 -11.57 10.51
N ASP A 199 -3.40 -10.75 10.26
CA ASP A 199 -3.20 -10.07 8.98
C ASP A 199 -1.73 -9.66 8.80
N ILE A 200 -1.38 -9.13 7.63
CA ILE A 200 -0.14 -8.38 7.41
C ILE A 200 -0.31 -7.00 8.06
N ASN A 201 0.68 -6.51 8.81
CA ASN A 201 0.63 -5.17 9.42
C ASN A 201 1.35 -4.13 8.56
N HIS A 202 2.66 -4.28 8.31
CA HIS A 202 3.38 -3.29 7.52
C HIS A 202 4.64 -3.82 6.85
N PHE A 203 5.23 -3.00 6.00
CA PHE A 203 6.58 -3.19 5.46
C PHE A 203 7.43 -1.97 5.73
N THR A 204 8.67 -2.20 6.17
CA THR A 204 9.69 -1.17 6.21
C THR A 204 10.64 -1.36 5.04
N ASN A 205 10.87 -0.29 4.28
CA ASN A 205 11.58 -0.34 3.02
C ASN A 205 12.69 0.72 2.98
N TYR A 206 13.91 0.29 2.66
CA TYR A 206 15.03 1.20 2.49
C TYR A 206 15.08 1.76 1.07
N MET A 207 15.12 3.08 1.02
CA MET A 207 15.11 3.92 -0.17
C MET A 207 16.38 4.78 -0.22
N SER A 208 16.83 5.12 -1.42
CA SER A 208 17.84 6.16 -1.61
C SER A 208 17.25 7.56 -1.42
N HIS A 209 15.94 7.73 -1.65
CA HIS A 209 15.23 9.00 -1.40
C HIS A 209 13.81 8.83 -0.80
N ALA A 210 13.71 8.56 0.50
CA ALA A 210 12.43 8.30 1.17
C ALA A 210 11.34 9.38 1.00
N PRO A 211 11.62 10.70 1.08
CA PRO A 211 10.58 11.73 0.87
C PRO A 211 9.93 11.69 -0.52
N ASN A 212 10.70 11.43 -1.58
CA ASN A 212 10.19 11.32 -2.95
C ASN A 212 9.37 10.04 -3.12
N THR A 213 9.80 8.95 -2.49
CA THR A 213 9.05 7.69 -2.48
C THR A 213 7.71 7.84 -1.76
N ASN A 214 7.68 8.52 -0.62
CA ASN A 214 6.43 8.86 0.07
C ASN A 214 5.47 9.62 -0.85
N ALA A 215 5.92 10.74 -1.44
CA ALA A 215 5.09 11.54 -2.34
C ALA A 215 4.59 10.73 -3.56
N PHE A 216 5.44 9.85 -4.09
CA PHE A 216 5.09 8.97 -5.19
C PHE A 216 3.93 8.02 -4.85
N TYR A 217 3.97 7.34 -3.70
CA TYR A 217 2.90 6.41 -3.31
C TYR A 217 1.62 7.11 -2.87
N LEU A 218 1.71 8.30 -2.28
CA LEU A 218 0.54 9.14 -2.01
C LEU A 218 -0.19 9.48 -3.33
N ASP A 219 0.53 9.88 -4.38
CA ASP A 219 -0.06 10.21 -5.69
C ASP A 219 -0.53 8.97 -6.47
N LEU A 220 0.25 7.88 -6.46
CA LEU A 220 -0.06 6.67 -7.22
C LEU A 220 -1.35 6.02 -6.71
N PHE A 221 -1.52 5.98 -5.40
CA PHE A 221 -2.60 5.25 -4.73
C PHE A 221 -3.65 6.14 -4.06
N GLY A 222 -3.46 7.47 -4.06
CA GLY A 222 -4.40 8.39 -3.44
C GLY A 222 -4.47 8.16 -1.92
N LEU A 223 -3.33 7.85 -1.32
CA LEU A 223 -3.20 7.52 0.10
C LEU A 223 -2.89 8.77 0.91
N ALA A 224 -2.94 8.62 2.23
CA ALA A 224 -2.56 9.62 3.20
C ALA A 224 -1.52 9.05 4.18
N TYR A 225 -0.86 9.95 4.92
CA TYR A 225 -0.06 9.52 6.06
C TYR A 225 -0.97 9.05 7.19
N GLN A 226 -0.63 7.91 7.80
CA GLN A 226 -1.39 7.31 8.88
C GLN A 226 -0.86 7.70 10.26
N SER A 227 0.47 7.68 10.40
CA SER A 227 1.15 8.00 11.65
C SER A 227 2.55 8.56 11.36
N TYR A 228 3.25 8.94 12.43
CA TYR A 228 4.62 9.43 12.37
C TYR A 228 5.47 8.73 13.43
N GLN A 229 6.50 7.99 12.99
CA GLN A 229 7.47 7.34 13.88
C GLN A 229 8.69 8.25 14.11
N GLY A 230 8.39 9.45 14.63
CA GLY A 230 9.32 10.57 14.75
C GLY A 230 8.99 11.70 13.76
N PRO A 231 9.59 12.89 13.92
CA PRO A 231 9.14 14.12 13.24
C PRO A 231 9.19 14.07 11.70
N SER A 232 10.07 13.23 11.14
CA SER A 232 10.34 13.16 9.70
C SER A 232 10.13 11.76 9.12
N SER A 233 9.45 10.87 9.85
CA SER A 233 9.29 9.46 9.49
C SER A 233 7.81 9.08 9.39
N PRO A 234 7.10 9.56 8.36
CA PRO A 234 5.70 9.23 8.18
C PRO A 234 5.52 7.76 7.79
N THR A 235 4.35 7.22 8.09
CA THR A 235 3.85 5.94 7.56
C THR A 235 2.76 6.22 6.52
N VAL A 236 2.79 5.55 5.38
CA VAL A 236 1.78 5.67 4.32
C VAL A 236 0.70 4.62 4.56
N GLY A 237 -0.50 5.06 4.97
CA GLY A 237 -1.61 4.17 5.32
C GLY A 237 -2.15 3.42 4.12
N VAL A 238 -2.48 2.14 4.31
CA VAL A 238 -3.08 1.26 3.29
C VAL A 238 -4.48 0.88 3.77
N GLY A 239 -5.42 1.79 3.56
CA GLY A 239 -6.87 1.54 3.59
C GLY A 239 -7.53 1.40 4.97
N ASP A 240 -7.11 0.44 5.81
CA ASP A 240 -7.88 0.02 6.99
C ASP A 240 -7.53 0.73 8.30
N GLY A 241 -6.66 1.74 8.25
CA GLY A 241 -6.21 2.50 9.43
C GLY A 241 -5.21 1.76 10.30
N LYS A 242 -4.79 0.55 9.92
CA LYS A 242 -3.79 -0.25 10.62
C LYS A 242 -2.62 -0.58 9.74
N GLN A 243 -2.87 -1.00 8.50
CA GLN A 243 -1.84 -1.41 7.57
C GLN A 243 -1.11 -0.21 6.98
N PHE A 244 0.21 -0.29 6.84
CA PHE A 244 0.96 0.82 6.25
C PHE A 244 2.24 0.38 5.53
N LEU A 245 2.78 1.28 4.71
CA LEU A 245 4.12 1.21 4.13
C LEU A 245 4.99 2.26 4.80
N MET A 246 6.16 1.85 5.27
CA MET A 246 7.16 2.75 5.79
C MET A 246 8.35 2.81 4.83
N PHE A 247 8.70 4.02 4.41
CA PHE A 247 9.83 4.29 3.54
C PHE A 247 10.89 5.04 4.34
N VAL A 248 12.06 4.42 4.51
CA VAL A 248 13.18 4.94 5.29
C VAL A 248 14.43 5.02 4.42
N GLY A 249 15.43 5.80 4.82
CA GLY A 249 16.71 5.88 4.12
C GLY A 249 17.07 7.31 3.71
N GLY A 250 17.76 7.44 2.58
CA GLY A 250 18.40 8.70 2.18
C GLY A 250 17.42 9.79 1.76
N ALA A 251 17.98 10.97 1.51
CA ALA A 251 17.33 12.14 0.91
C ALA A 251 18.21 12.72 -0.21
N ARG A 252 18.94 11.85 -0.93
CA ARG A 252 19.87 12.28 -1.98
C ARG A 252 19.11 12.49 -3.28
N ASP A 253 19.08 13.73 -3.76
CA ASP A 253 18.51 14.06 -5.06
C ASP A 253 19.23 13.35 -6.21
N GLY A 254 18.49 13.07 -7.30
CA GLY A 254 19.00 12.47 -8.52
C GLY A 254 18.47 11.07 -8.80
N ALA A 255 19.04 10.41 -9.81
CA ALA A 255 18.71 9.03 -10.15
C ALA A 255 19.25 8.08 -9.07
N PRO A 256 18.47 7.08 -8.61
CA PRO A 256 18.95 6.07 -7.67
C PRO A 256 20.16 5.33 -8.21
N ALA A 257 21.23 5.24 -7.41
CA ALA A 257 22.42 4.46 -7.74
C ALA A 257 22.38 3.04 -7.18
N ASN A 258 21.56 2.81 -6.15
CA ASN A 258 21.34 1.51 -5.52
C ASN A 258 19.86 1.19 -5.59
N PRO A 259 19.49 -0.09 -5.78
CA PRO A 259 18.10 -0.50 -5.71
C PRO A 259 17.58 -0.37 -4.27
N ALA A 260 16.29 -0.08 -4.16
CA ALA A 260 15.58 -0.19 -2.89
C ALA A 260 15.50 -1.65 -2.42
N ARG A 261 15.37 -1.83 -1.10
CA ARG A 261 15.11 -3.15 -0.51
C ARG A 261 13.97 -3.10 0.50
N ILE A 262 13.26 -4.20 0.60
CA ILE A 262 12.36 -4.47 1.73
C ILE A 262 13.24 -4.96 2.89
N ASP A 263 13.15 -4.33 4.05
CA ASP A 263 13.92 -4.72 5.23
C ASP A 263 13.24 -5.86 5.99
N HIS A 264 11.97 -5.65 6.32
CA HIS A 264 11.14 -6.61 7.02
C HIS A 264 9.68 -6.44 6.65
N VAL A 265 8.94 -7.51 6.90
CA VAL A 265 7.47 -7.51 6.98
C VAL A 265 7.08 -7.65 8.44
N SER A 266 6.00 -6.97 8.82
CA SER A 266 5.36 -7.08 10.12
C SER A 266 4.04 -7.80 10.00
N LEU A 267 3.76 -8.73 10.89
CA LEU A 267 2.54 -9.52 10.95
C LEU A 267 1.78 -9.18 12.23
N ALA A 268 0.47 -9.02 12.11
CA ALA A 268 -0.43 -8.76 13.22
C ALA A 268 -0.81 -10.08 13.90
N MET A 269 -0.74 -10.11 15.23
CA MET A 269 -1.12 -11.27 16.05
C MET A 269 -2.04 -10.87 17.21
N GLN A 270 -2.89 -11.81 17.60
CA GLN A 270 -3.76 -11.65 18.78
C GLN A 270 -2.95 -11.90 20.06
N ASP A 271 -3.39 -11.34 21.19
CA ASP A 271 -2.80 -11.52 22.51
C ASP A 271 -1.28 -11.21 22.52
N PHE A 272 -0.89 -10.07 21.96
CA PHE A 272 0.50 -9.66 21.92
C PHE A 272 1.03 -9.36 23.33
N ASP A 273 1.89 -10.26 23.82
CA ASP A 273 2.67 -10.10 25.03
C ASP A 273 4.12 -10.46 24.74
N VAL A 274 5.04 -9.54 25.02
CA VAL A 274 6.45 -9.67 24.65
C VAL A 274 7.07 -10.93 25.25
N ALA A 275 6.87 -11.18 26.55
CA ALA A 275 7.48 -12.29 27.25
C ALA A 275 6.91 -13.64 26.78
N ALA A 276 5.59 -13.72 26.59
CA ALA A 276 4.92 -14.91 26.09
C ALA A 276 5.36 -15.24 24.65
N VAL A 277 5.49 -14.24 23.78
CA VAL A 277 5.96 -14.43 22.41
C VAL A 277 7.42 -14.90 22.40
N GLN A 278 8.30 -14.28 23.18
CA GLN A 278 9.70 -14.73 23.29
C GLN A 278 9.80 -16.18 23.79
N ALA A 279 9.02 -16.54 24.82
CA ALA A 279 8.98 -17.92 25.32
C ALA A 279 8.52 -18.93 24.25
N LYS A 280 7.50 -18.57 23.45
CA LYS A 280 7.04 -19.41 22.33
C LYS A 280 8.13 -19.56 21.26
N LEU A 281 8.80 -18.48 20.88
CA LEU A 281 9.91 -18.52 19.91
C LEU A 281 11.08 -19.39 20.43
N GLU A 282 11.45 -19.24 21.69
CA GLU A 282 12.51 -20.04 22.33
C GLU A 282 12.17 -21.53 22.42
N SER A 283 10.89 -21.87 22.62
CA SER A 283 10.43 -23.26 22.66
C SER A 283 10.67 -24.05 21.36
N ILE A 284 10.90 -23.35 20.24
CA ILE A 284 11.19 -23.95 18.94
C ILE A 284 12.63 -23.69 18.46
N GLY A 285 13.49 -23.14 19.33
CA GLY A 285 14.91 -22.95 19.07
C GLY A 285 15.29 -21.59 18.49
N ILE A 286 14.39 -20.60 18.48
CA ILE A 286 14.74 -19.21 18.14
C ILE A 286 15.27 -18.54 19.42
N THR A 287 16.53 -18.14 19.42
CA THR A 287 17.23 -17.70 20.64
C THR A 287 17.31 -16.17 20.77
N PRO A 288 17.54 -15.60 21.96
CA PRO A 288 17.77 -14.16 22.08
C PRO A 288 18.97 -13.70 21.25
N ARG A 289 18.82 -12.57 20.54
CA ARG A 289 19.91 -11.94 19.80
C ARG A 289 21.03 -11.49 20.74
N ALA A 290 22.26 -11.90 20.44
CA ALA A 290 23.42 -11.61 21.28
C ALA A 290 23.89 -10.14 21.22
N SER A 291 23.78 -9.48 20.06
CA SER A 291 24.16 -8.08 19.89
C SER A 291 23.45 -7.42 18.71
N ASP A 292 23.32 -6.09 18.74
CA ASP A 292 22.57 -5.32 17.73
C ASP A 292 23.19 -5.37 16.32
N GLY A 293 24.50 -5.60 16.22
CA GLY A 293 25.22 -5.65 14.94
C GLY A 293 25.20 -7.02 14.25
N ASN A 294 24.57 -8.03 14.87
CA ASN A 294 24.54 -9.38 14.33
C ASN A 294 23.15 -10.00 14.52
N THR A 295 22.41 -10.13 13.43
CA THR A 295 21.10 -10.77 13.35
C THR A 295 21.19 -12.07 12.52
N PRO A 296 21.84 -13.14 13.04
CA PRO A 296 21.89 -14.42 12.33
C PRO A 296 20.50 -15.05 12.24
N ALA A 297 20.36 -16.14 11.49
CA ALA A 297 19.11 -16.91 11.46
C ALA A 297 18.71 -17.43 12.85
N LEU A 298 17.40 -17.57 13.06
CA LEU A 298 16.81 -18.13 14.29
C LEU A 298 17.18 -17.38 15.58
N VAL A 299 17.12 -16.04 15.54
CA VAL A 299 17.19 -15.20 16.74
C VAL A 299 15.98 -14.28 16.87
N HIS A 300 15.65 -13.87 18.09
CA HIS A 300 14.64 -12.86 18.38
C HIS A 300 15.22 -11.65 19.12
N TRP A 301 14.59 -10.49 18.96
CA TRP A 301 14.94 -9.28 19.69
C TRP A 301 13.75 -8.33 19.81
N VAL A 302 13.83 -7.39 20.74
CA VAL A 302 12.82 -6.34 20.90
C VAL A 302 13.51 -5.00 20.68
N SER A 303 12.98 -4.19 19.77
CA SER A 303 13.30 -2.77 19.69
C SER A 303 12.25 -1.99 20.50
N LEU A 304 12.69 -1.07 21.35
CA LEU A 304 11.78 -0.16 22.03
C LEU A 304 11.72 1.16 21.24
N ARG A 305 10.57 1.43 20.62
CA ARG A 305 10.33 2.70 19.95
C ARG A 305 10.00 3.77 20.98
N MET A 306 10.98 4.60 21.28
CA MET A 306 10.91 5.65 22.32
C MET A 306 10.08 6.87 21.86
N PRO A 307 9.69 7.80 22.77
CA PRO A 307 8.86 8.95 22.42
C PRO A 307 9.40 9.86 21.30
N ASN A 308 10.72 10.02 21.20
CA ASN A 308 11.34 10.78 20.10
C ASN A 308 11.13 10.14 18.71
N ARG A 309 10.76 8.86 18.69
CA ARG A 309 10.39 8.06 17.50
C ARG A 309 8.88 7.76 17.49
N GLY A 310 8.08 8.54 18.21
CA GLY A 310 6.61 8.44 18.21
C GLY A 310 6.02 7.27 19.00
N GLY A 311 6.80 6.59 19.86
CA GLY A 311 6.28 5.53 20.71
C GLY A 311 5.95 5.97 22.15
N ALA A 312 5.51 5.04 22.99
CA ALA A 312 5.07 5.32 24.35
C ALA A 312 6.20 5.73 25.32
N GLN A 313 5.82 6.29 26.47
CA GLN A 313 6.72 6.42 27.61
C GLN A 313 7.18 5.02 28.06
N GLY A 314 8.50 4.81 28.16
CA GLY A 314 9.08 3.48 28.38
C GLY A 314 9.30 2.66 27.09
N GLY A 315 8.78 3.13 25.96
CA GLY A 315 8.96 2.55 24.63
C GLY A 315 7.81 1.63 24.22
N THR A 316 7.36 1.77 22.97
CA THR A 316 6.48 0.80 22.30
C THR A 316 7.33 -0.40 21.88
N PRO A 317 7.11 -1.61 22.42
CA PRO A 317 7.83 -2.80 21.97
C PRO A 317 7.56 -3.14 20.51
N GLU A 318 8.64 -3.52 19.84
CA GLU A 318 8.64 -4.00 18.48
C GLU A 318 9.42 -5.31 18.47
N LEU A 319 8.70 -6.43 18.45
CA LEU A 319 9.30 -7.76 18.55
C LEU A 319 9.62 -8.29 17.17
N TYR A 320 10.86 -8.72 16.98
CA TYR A 320 11.35 -9.29 15.73
C TYR A 320 11.90 -10.69 15.96
N PHE A 321 11.88 -11.49 14.91
CA PHE A 321 12.70 -12.69 14.80
C PHE A 321 13.25 -12.84 13.39
N SER A 322 14.34 -13.59 13.25
CA SER A 322 14.88 -14.04 11.97
C SER A 322 14.47 -15.47 11.68
N ASP A 323 14.00 -15.72 10.46
CA ASP A 323 13.62 -17.06 10.00
C ASP A 323 14.85 -17.97 9.73
N PRO A 324 14.68 -19.22 9.27
CA PRO A 324 15.79 -20.11 8.94
C PRO A 324 16.76 -19.58 7.87
N ASP A 325 16.32 -18.66 7.01
CA ASP A 325 17.12 -18.00 5.99
C ASP A 325 17.70 -16.65 6.48
N GLY A 326 17.42 -16.25 7.72
CA GLY A 326 17.84 -14.98 8.30
C GLY A 326 16.93 -13.79 7.96
N LEU A 327 15.77 -14.03 7.36
CA LEU A 327 14.83 -12.97 6.98
C LEU A 327 14.13 -12.41 8.21
N HIS A 328 14.09 -11.08 8.31
CA HIS A 328 13.50 -10.39 9.44
C HIS A 328 11.97 -10.34 9.32
N ILE A 329 11.30 -10.90 10.33
CA ILE A 329 9.85 -10.83 10.50
C ILE A 329 9.59 -10.12 11.82
N GLN A 330 8.69 -9.15 11.81
CA GLN A 330 8.22 -8.48 13.01
C GLN A 330 6.83 -9.01 13.39
N LEU A 331 6.56 -9.08 14.69
CA LEU A 331 5.25 -9.35 15.26
C LEU A 331 4.76 -8.13 16.02
N GLN A 332 3.50 -7.79 15.82
CA GLN A 332 2.82 -6.69 16.49
C GLN A 332 1.40 -7.08 16.89
N ASP A 333 0.83 -6.36 17.85
CA ASP A 333 -0.57 -6.51 18.21
C ASP A 333 -1.50 -6.18 17.03
N VAL A 334 -2.66 -6.82 16.97
CA VAL A 334 -3.70 -6.55 15.95
C VAL A 334 -4.22 -5.11 15.95
N SER A 335 -4.01 -4.35 17.02
CA SER A 335 -4.36 -2.93 17.11
C SER A 335 -3.24 -2.00 16.60
N TYR A 336 -2.02 -2.51 16.39
CA TYR A 336 -0.87 -1.70 15.97
C TYR A 336 -1.15 -0.98 14.65
N CYS A 337 -1.10 0.34 14.68
CA CYS A 337 -1.30 1.22 13.52
C CYS A 337 -0.06 2.09 13.24
N GLY A 338 1.06 1.82 13.95
CA GLY A 338 2.30 2.58 13.86
C GLY A 338 2.29 3.88 14.65
N GLY A 339 1.34 4.04 15.57
CA GLY A 339 1.11 5.23 16.37
C GLY A 339 1.87 5.23 17.71
N GLY A 340 1.35 6.01 18.65
CA GLY A 340 1.76 6.02 20.05
C GLY A 340 1.20 4.82 20.82
N GLY A 341 1.17 4.91 22.15
CA GLY A 341 0.67 3.81 22.99
C GLY A 341 1.64 2.63 23.11
N TYR A 342 1.47 1.83 24.16
CA TYR A 342 2.33 0.66 24.39
C TYR A 342 2.19 -0.37 23.26
N LEU A 343 1.01 -0.50 22.65
CA LEU A 343 0.77 -1.41 21.53
C LEU A 343 0.92 -0.73 20.17
N GLY A 344 1.35 0.55 20.10
CA GLY A 344 1.45 1.27 18.83
C GLY A 344 0.08 1.59 18.20
N ASP A 345 -0.98 1.58 19.01
CA ASP A 345 -2.41 1.62 18.66
C ASP A 345 -3.03 3.01 18.74
N GLU A 346 -2.29 4.00 19.24
CA GLU A 346 -2.74 5.40 19.30
C GLU A 346 -2.43 6.13 17.98
N CYS A 347 -3.30 5.96 16.98
CA CYS A 347 -3.25 6.72 15.73
C CYS A 347 -4.38 7.74 15.61
N ALA A 348 -4.09 8.86 14.96
CA ALA A 348 -5.15 9.75 14.51
C ALA A 348 -6.01 9.02 13.46
N PRO A 349 -7.34 9.28 13.43
CA PRO A 349 -8.18 8.78 12.34
C PRO A 349 -7.64 9.21 10.97
N LEU A 350 -7.65 8.31 9.99
CA LEU A 350 -7.35 8.67 8.60
C LEU A 350 -8.41 9.67 8.11
N ALA A 351 -7.95 10.81 7.55
CA ALA A 351 -8.81 11.88 7.05
C ALA A 351 -9.50 11.53 5.72
#